data_AF-A0A0R2LB07-F1
#
_entry.id   AF-A0A0R2LB07-F1
#
_cell.length_a   1.000
_cell.length_b   1.000
_cell.length_c   1.000
_cell.angle_alpha   90.00
_cell.angle_beta   90.00
_cell.angle_gamma   90.00
#
_symmetry.space_group_name_H-M   'P 1'
#
loop_
_entity.id
_entity.type
_entity.pdbx_description
1 polymer ?
#
loop_
_entity_poly.entity_id
_entity_poly.type
_entity_poly.pdbx_seq_one_letter_code
_entity_poly.pdbx_strand_id
1 'polypeptide(L)' 'MPDEMPDFIARQIDYLQGERQLDLFSSLIYLMSWKRNTWIHDEDHQEMFAIAWLYGYERV' A
#
# COMPACT_ATOMS: atom_id res chain seq x y z
N MET A 1 6.69 5.96 -15.15
CA MET A 1 6.32 7.21 -14.42
C MET A 1 6.19 6.79 -12.96
N PRO A 2 6.45 7.63 -11.95
CA PRO A 2 6.03 7.25 -10.61
C PRO A 2 4.49 7.25 -10.68
N ASP A 3 3.90 6.06 -10.71
CA ASP A 3 2.46 5.93 -10.81
C ASP A 3 1.87 6.62 -9.57
N GLU A 4 1.06 7.64 -9.84
CA GLU A 4 0.45 8.52 -8.86
C GLU A 4 -0.28 7.68 -7.80
N MET A 5 0.27 7.60 -6.58
CA MET A 5 -0.30 6.74 -5.54
C MET A 5 -1.48 7.46 -4.88
N PRO A 6 -2.68 6.85 -4.82
CA PRO A 6 -3.79 7.45 -4.11
C PRO A 6 -3.43 7.79 -2.67
N ASP A 7 -3.75 9.01 -2.26
CA ASP A 7 -3.41 9.58 -0.97
C ASP A 7 -3.84 8.73 0.25
N PHE A 8 -4.91 7.95 0.11
CA PHE A 8 -5.34 7.03 1.17
C PHE A 8 -4.41 5.81 1.30
N ILE A 9 -3.84 5.31 0.20
CA ILE A 9 -2.87 4.19 0.21
C ILE A 9 -1.51 4.67 0.69
N ALA A 10 -1.05 5.83 0.24
CA ALA A 10 0.16 6.48 0.75
C ALA A 10 0.16 6.54 2.29
N ARG A 11 -0.94 7.03 2.87
CA ARG A 11 -1.13 7.06 4.33
C ARG A 11 -1.13 5.68 4.99
N GLN A 12 -1.62 4.65 4.31
CA GLN A 12 -1.52 3.28 4.84
C GLN A 12 -0.08 2.79 4.84
N ILE A 13 0.70 3.03 3.77
CA ILE A 13 2.11 2.63 3.70
C ILE A 13 2.87 3.28 4.86
N ASP A 14 2.71 4.59 5.07
CA ASP A 14 3.36 5.30 6.18
C ASP A 14 2.98 4.73 7.55
N TYR A 15 1.68 4.49 7.77
CA TYR A 15 1.17 3.92 9.01
C TYR A 15 1.75 2.52 9.28
N LEU A 16 1.81 1.68 8.24
CA LEU A 16 2.27 0.30 8.34
C LEU A 16 3.78 0.21 8.55
N GLN A 17 4.56 1.07 7.88
CA GLN A 17 6.02 1.13 8.04
C GLN A 17 6.44 1.78 9.36
N GLY A 18 5.77 2.87 9.77
CA GLY A 18 6.14 3.64 10.95
C GLY A 18 5.61 3.05 12.25
N GLU A 19 4.29 2.96 12.39
CA GLU A 19 3.66 2.61 13.66
C GLU A 19 3.60 1.09 13.88
N ARG A 20 3.31 0.33 12.82
CA ARG A 20 3.09 -1.12 12.91
C ARG A 20 4.36 -1.92 12.65
N GLN A 21 5.34 -1.30 11.97
CA GLN A 21 6.61 -1.91 11.55
C GLN A 21 6.42 -3.28 10.87
N LEU A 22 5.33 -3.41 10.10
CA LEU A 22 5.05 -4.64 9.37
C LEU A 22 5.94 -4.71 8.13
N ASP A 23 6.28 -5.93 7.70
CA ASP A 23 6.87 -6.14 6.38
C ASP A 23 5.83 -5.99 5.26
N LEU A 24 6.29 -5.99 4.01
CA LEU A 24 5.45 -5.85 2.81
C LEU A 24 4.34 -6.91 2.76
N PHE A 25 4.67 -8.18 2.99
CA PHE A 25 3.70 -9.27 2.87
C PHE A 25 2.63 -9.19 3.95
N SER A 26 3.04 -8.96 5.20
CA SER A 26 2.15 -8.76 6.34
C SER A 26 1.25 -7.53 6.14
N SER A 27 1.77 -6.47 5.52
CA SER A 27 1.02 -5.26 5.18
C SER A 27 -0.04 -5.48 4.12
N LEU A 28 0.28 -6.23 3.05
CA LEU A 28 -0.69 -6.62 2.02
C LEU A 28 -1.82 -7.46 2.62
N ILE A 29 -1.49 -8.48 3.41
CA ILE A 29 -2.47 -9.33 4.09
C ILE A 29 -3.35 -8.51 5.04
N TYR A 30 -2.75 -7.58 5.78
CA TYR A 30 -3.49 -6.69 6.67
C TYR A 30 -4.52 -5.85 5.91
N LEU A 31 -4.12 -5.21 4.81
CA LEU A 31 -5.01 -4.38 4.02
C LEU A 31 -6.10 -5.21 3.31
N MET A 32 -5.76 -6.40 2.81
CA MET A 32 -6.75 -7.33 2.21
C MET A 32 -7.76 -7.87 3.23
N SER A 33 -7.39 -7.93 4.51
CA SER A 33 -8.32 -8.34 5.57
C SER A 33 -9.43 -7.30 5.84
N TRP A 34 -9.23 -6.07 5.35
CA TRP A 34 -10.19 -4.98 5.51
C TRP A 34 -11.23 -5.00 4.39
N LYS A 35 -12.42 -5.52 4.68
CA LYS A 35 -13.55 -5.60 3.73
C LYS A 35 -13.90 -4.29 3.00
N ARG A 36 -13.54 -3.12 3.54
CA ARG A 36 -13.79 -1.81 2.92
C ARG A 36 -12.67 -1.34 1.99
N ASN A 37 -11.49 -1.95 2.06
CA ASN A 37 -10.38 -1.60 1.20
C ASN A 37 -10.48 -2.37 -0.11
N THR A 38 -11.43 -1.98 -0.97
CA THR A 38 -11.65 -2.63 -2.27
C THR A 38 -10.50 -2.43 -3.25
N TRP A 39 -9.65 -1.43 -3.01
CA TRP A 39 -8.55 -1.06 -3.91
C TRP A 39 -7.48 -2.15 -3.95
N ILE A 40 -7.04 -2.64 -2.79
CA ILE A 40 -5.95 -3.62 -2.69
C ILE A 40 -6.34 -5.04 -3.17
N HIS A 41 -7.61 -5.28 -3.50
CA HIS A 41 -8.08 -6.57 -4.01
C HIS A 41 -7.83 -6.77 -5.51
N ASP A 42 -7.45 -5.71 -6.22
CA ASP A 42 -6.98 -5.79 -7.60
C ASP A 42 -5.49 -6.18 -7.64
N GLU A 43 -5.10 -7.07 -8.55
CA GLU A 43 -3.71 -7.56 -8.67
C GLU A 43 -2.76 -6.44 -9.10
N ASP A 44 -3.18 -5.55 -10.01
CA ASP A 44 -2.36 -4.43 -10.48
C ASP A 44 -2.10 -3.44 -9.32
N HIS A 45 -3.09 -3.23 -8.46
CA HIS A 45 -2.94 -2.38 -7.28
C HIS A 45 -2.04 -3.01 -6.21
N GLN A 46 -2.01 -4.34 -6.10
CA GLN A 46 -1.06 -5.03 -5.22
C GLN A 46 0.38 -4.86 -5.72
N GLU A 47 0.59 -4.94 -7.04
CA GLU A 47 1.88 -4.64 -7.65
C GLU A 47 2.29 -3.19 -7.41
N MET A 48 1.41 -2.22 -7.67
CA MET A 48 1.68 -0.81 -7.39
C MET A 48 2.00 -0.55 -5.91
N PHE A 49 1.28 -1.18 -4.99
CA PHE A 49 1.58 -1.11 -3.56
C PHE A 49 2.98 -1.67 -3.25
N ALA A 50 3.33 -2.81 -3.83
CA ALA A 50 4.64 -3.44 -3.62
C ALA A 50 5.78 -2.60 -4.18
N ILE A 51 5.61 -2.01 -5.37
CA ILE A 51 6.57 -1.07 -5.96
C ILE A 51 6.75 0.14 -5.05
N ALA A 52 5.66 0.77 -4.62
CA ALA A 52 5.69 1.92 -3.72
C ALA A 52 6.34 1.62 -2.37
N TRP A 53 6.12 0.41 -1.85
CA TRP A 53 6.74 -0.04 -0.61
C TRP A 53 8.27 -0.16 -0.73
N LEU A 54 8.76 -0.72 -1.84
CA LEU A 54 10.17 -1.02 -2.04
C LEU A 54 10.98 0.20 -2.49
N TYR A 55 10.38 1.04 -3.34
CA TYR A 55 11.08 2.12 -4.03
C TYR A 55 10.63 3.52 -3.61
N GLY A 56 9.63 3.62 -2.72
CA GLY A 56 8.97 4.87 -2.37
C GLY A 56 7.92 5.28 -3.40
N TYR A 57 7.24 6.39 -3.14
CA TYR A 57 6.12 6.87 -3.96
C TYR A 57 6.00 8.41 -3.91
N GLU A 58 5.38 8.99 -4.93
CA GLU A 58 4.92 10.39 -4.93
C GLU A 58 3.41 10.43 -4.68
N ARG A 59 2.94 11.42 -3.93
CA ARG A 59 1.51 11.56 -3.54
C ARG A 59 0.77 12.43 -4.53
N VAL A 60 -0.48 12.08 -4.81
CA VAL A 60 -1.38 12.81 -5.71
C VAL A 60 -2.73 13.07 -5.07
#